data_AF-A0A7W0EUV6-F1
#
_entry.id   AF-A0A7W0EUV6-F1
#
_cell.length_a   1.000
_cell.length_b   1.000
_cell.length_c   1.000
_cell.angle_alpha   90.00
_cell.angle_beta   90.00
_cell.angle_gamma   90.00
#
_symmetry.space_group_name_H-M   'P 1'
#
loop_
_entity.id
_entity.type
_entity.pdbx_description
1 polymer ?
#
loop_
_entity_poly.entity_id
_entity_poly.type
_entity_poly.pdbx_seq_one_letter_code
_entity_poly.pdbx_strand_id
1 'polypeptide(L)'
;MLDGVGWCRIHLYFHCIVPSVSLNKKRYLFPVKALSPVFRGKFMSELKASFPDEKELFKALWAKKWVVYAKPPFQKPEDVLEYLGRYTHRVAISTHRIISLENGKVTIGYRNRKAGTKETLCLDAVEFIRRFMQHILPSGFMKIRSYGFLANRYKKQKIGQVREKLGLNPAVRKKHQEPSRR
;
A
#
# COMPACT_ATOMS: atom_id res chain seq x y z
N MET A 1 23.97 -10.95 -8.30
CA MET A 1 23.45 -12.32 -8.05
C MET A 1 22.80 -12.28 -6.67
N LEU A 2 21.51 -11.93 -6.59
CA LEU A 2 20.84 -11.70 -5.30
C LEU A 2 20.26 -13.02 -4.81
N ASP A 3 21.02 -13.68 -3.93
CA ASP A 3 20.60 -14.51 -2.81
C ASP A 3 19.12 -14.96 -2.83
N GLY A 4 18.92 -16.26 -3.06
CA GLY A 4 17.61 -16.93 -3.24
C GLY A 4 16.63 -16.84 -2.07
N VAL A 5 16.88 -15.97 -1.09
CA VAL A 5 16.02 -15.74 0.06
C VAL A 5 15.13 -14.52 -0.16
N GLY A 6 13.82 -14.78 -0.30
CA GLY A 6 12.82 -13.80 -0.74
C GLY A 6 12.32 -12.80 0.32
N TRP A 7 13.02 -12.64 1.45
CA TRP A 7 12.56 -11.72 2.49
C TRP A 7 13.04 -10.28 2.23
N CYS A 8 12.09 -9.33 2.27
CA CYS A 8 12.32 -7.89 2.27
C CYS A 8 13.04 -7.37 1.00
N ARG A 9 12.77 -8.00 -0.16
CA ARG A 9 13.11 -7.44 -1.47
C ARG A 9 12.16 -6.28 -1.79
N ILE A 10 12.66 -5.25 -2.47
CA ILE A 10 11.85 -4.14 -2.96
C ILE A 10 10.73 -4.69 -3.84
N HIS A 11 9.51 -4.62 -3.31
CA HIS A 11 8.28 -4.87 -4.02
C HIS A 11 7.42 -3.63 -3.86
N LEU A 12 7.49 -2.73 -4.85
CA LEU A 12 6.63 -1.57 -4.89
C LEU A 12 5.23 -2.02 -5.28
N TYR A 13 4.28 -1.91 -4.36
CA TYR A 13 2.86 -2.10 -4.60
C TYR A 13 2.09 -0.93 -3.99
N PHE A 14 1.02 -0.53 -4.67
CA PHE A 14 0.11 0.49 -4.18
C PHE A 14 -1.25 -0.15 -3.89
N HIS A 15 -1.82 0.16 -2.73
CA HIS A 15 -3.20 -0.18 -2.43
C HIS A 15 -4.08 1.04 -2.64
N CYS A 16 -5.06 0.91 -3.53
CA CYS A 16 -6.05 1.94 -3.78
C CYS A 16 -7.41 1.48 -3.25
N ILE A 17 -7.94 2.21 -2.27
CA ILE A 17 -9.31 2.02 -1.81
C ILE A 17 -10.17 3.05 -2.52
N VAL A 18 -11.08 2.57 -3.37
CA VAL A 18 -12.01 3.43 -4.09
C VAL A 18 -13.39 3.31 -3.44
N PRO A 19 -13.94 4.39 -2.88
CA PRO A 19 -15.26 4.34 -2.27
C PRO A 19 -16.33 4.22 -3.36
N SER A 20 -17.31 3.35 -3.15
CA SER A 20 -18.45 3.12 -4.06
C SER A 20 -19.49 4.24 -3.91
N VAL A 21 -19.13 5.48 -4.23
CA VAL A 21 -20.02 6.62 -3.96
C VAL A 21 -21.01 6.89 -5.10
N SER A 22 -20.80 6.41 -6.33
CA SER A 22 -21.81 6.57 -7.39
C SER A 22 -21.46 5.79 -8.66
N LEU A 23 -21.45 4.46 -8.61
CA LEU A 23 -21.45 3.68 -9.85
C LEU A 23 -22.43 2.53 -9.68
N ASN A 24 -23.29 2.37 -10.68
CA ASN A 24 -24.38 1.39 -10.80
C ASN A 24 -24.10 0.05 -10.10
N LYS A 25 -25.17 -0.62 -9.65
CA LYS A 25 -25.28 -1.93 -8.93
C LYS A 25 -24.36 -3.10 -9.37
N LYS A 26 -23.43 -2.92 -10.30
CA LYS A 26 -22.39 -3.87 -10.68
C LYS A 26 -21.34 -4.00 -9.58
N ARG A 27 -21.02 -5.26 -9.25
CA ARG A 27 -20.11 -5.68 -8.16
C ARG A 27 -18.65 -5.20 -8.29
N TYR A 28 -18.27 -4.51 -9.38
CA TYR A 28 -16.91 -4.06 -9.65
C TYR A 28 -16.87 -2.75 -10.44
N LEU A 29 -15.93 -1.89 -10.04
CA LEU A 29 -15.65 -0.61 -10.69
C LEU A 29 -14.97 -0.76 -12.07
N PHE A 30 -14.05 -1.72 -12.19
CA PHE A 30 -13.27 -1.96 -13.41
C PHE A 30 -13.13 -3.47 -13.67
N PRO A 31 -13.13 -3.93 -14.93
CA PRO A 31 -12.78 -5.31 -15.26
C PRO A 31 -11.32 -5.61 -14.90
N VAL A 32 -11.09 -6.51 -13.94
CA VAL A 32 -9.74 -6.83 -13.41
C VAL A 32 -8.75 -7.22 -14.53
N LYS A 33 -9.22 -8.02 -15.50
CA LYS A 33 -8.40 -8.50 -16.62
C LYS A 33 -7.89 -7.36 -17.51
N ALA A 34 -8.72 -6.34 -17.75
CA ALA A 34 -8.36 -5.17 -18.57
C ALA A 34 -7.59 -4.11 -17.79
N LEU A 35 -7.74 -4.07 -16.46
CA LEU A 35 -7.13 -3.04 -15.63
C LEU A 35 -5.59 -3.13 -15.61
N SER A 36 -5.04 -4.34 -15.61
CA SER A 36 -3.58 -4.56 -15.61
C SER A 36 -2.87 -3.97 -16.85
N PRO A 37 -3.26 -4.30 -18.09
CA PRO A 37 -2.63 -3.72 -19.28
C PRO A 37 -2.88 -2.21 -19.41
N VAL A 38 -4.08 -1.73 -19.08
CA VAL A 38 -4.40 -0.29 -19.15
C VAL A 38 -3.58 0.51 -18.15
N PHE A 39 -3.52 0.05 -16.89
CA PHE A 39 -2.72 0.71 -15.86
C PHE A 39 -1.25 0.75 -16.25
N ARG A 40 -0.71 -0.38 -16.72
CA ARG A 40 0.66 -0.47 -17.22
C ARG A 40 0.92 0.54 -18.33
N GLY A 41 0.07 0.58 -19.36
CA GLY A 41 0.24 1.50 -20.49
C GLY A 41 0.25 2.97 -20.05
N LYS A 42 -0.73 3.37 -19.22
CA LYS A 42 -0.80 4.74 -18.68
C LYS A 42 0.41 5.09 -17.83
N PHE A 43 0.78 4.21 -16.89
CA PHE A 43 1.93 4.44 -16.02
C PHE A 43 3.23 4.56 -16.82
N MET A 44 3.45 3.68 -17.79
CA MET A 44 4.64 3.73 -18.65
C MET A 44 4.69 5.00 -19.51
N SER A 45 3.54 5.51 -19.97
CA SER A 45 3.46 6.77 -20.71
C SER A 45 3.93 7.95 -19.86
N GLU A 46 3.39 8.09 -18.65
CA GLU A 46 3.76 9.17 -17.71
C GLU A 46 5.23 9.04 -17.26
N LEU A 47 5.68 7.81 -17.00
CA LEU A 47 7.06 7.56 -16.61
C LEU A 47 8.03 7.93 -17.74
N LYS A 48 7.68 7.62 -18.99
CA LYS A 48 8.48 7.98 -20.17
C LYS A 48 8.55 9.49 -20.38
N ALA A 49 7.46 10.20 -20.13
CA ALA A 49 7.46 11.66 -20.19
C ALA A 49 8.39 12.28 -19.11
N SER A 50 8.49 11.64 -17.95
CA SER A 50 9.32 12.13 -16.84
C SER A 50 10.80 11.73 -16.96
N PHE A 51 11.10 10.61 -17.60
CA PHE A 51 12.44 10.03 -17.70
C PHE A 51 12.74 9.51 -19.12
N PRO A 52 12.81 10.38 -20.15
CA PRO A 52 12.84 9.95 -21.54
C PRO A 52 14.06 9.11 -21.93
N ASP A 53 15.19 9.30 -21.25
CA ASP A 53 16.49 8.68 -21.60
C ASP A 53 16.70 7.28 -21.02
N GLU A 54 15.83 6.83 -20.11
CA GLU A 54 15.95 5.58 -19.36
C GLU A 54 15.50 4.33 -20.16
N LYS A 55 16.04 4.15 -21.37
CA LYS A 55 15.63 3.11 -22.33
C LYS A 55 15.69 1.69 -21.76
N GLU A 56 16.76 1.36 -21.05
CA GLU A 56 16.95 0.03 -20.45
C GLU A 56 15.96 -0.25 -19.31
N LEU A 57 15.63 0.77 -18.52
CA LEU A 57 14.59 0.68 -17.50
C LEU A 57 13.23 0.35 -18.14
N PHE A 58 12.85 1.06 -19.21
CA PHE A 58 11.58 0.80 -19.88
C PHE A 58 11.53 -0.60 -20.47
N LYS A 59 12.61 -1.09 -21.08
CA LYS A 59 12.71 -2.46 -21.60
C LYS A 59 12.50 -3.49 -20.48
N ALA A 60 13.14 -3.30 -19.32
CA ALA A 60 12.98 -4.17 -18.17
C ALA A 60 11.55 -4.15 -17.60
N LEU A 61 10.90 -2.98 -17.54
CA LEU A 61 9.51 -2.84 -17.10
C LEU A 61 8.51 -3.42 -18.10
N TRP A 62 8.80 -3.36 -19.40
CA TRP A 62 8.02 -3.98 -20.48
C TRP A 62 8.19 -5.51 -20.56
N ALA A 63 9.27 -6.07 -20.05
CA ALA A 63 9.43 -7.52 -19.96
C ALA A 63 8.62 -8.15 -18.80
N LYS A 64 8.35 -7.40 -17.72
CA LYS A 64 7.63 -7.92 -16.54
C LYS A 64 6.12 -7.98 -16.76
N LYS A 65 5.45 -9.03 -16.28
CA LYS A 65 3.98 -9.06 -16.21
C LYS A 65 3.48 -8.21 -15.05
N TRP A 66 2.73 -7.15 -15.34
CA TRP A 66 2.10 -6.30 -14.33
C TRP A 66 0.79 -6.94 -13.90
N VAL A 67 0.56 -7.04 -12.60
CA VAL A 67 -0.65 -7.61 -12.03
C VAL A 67 -1.34 -6.54 -11.21
N VAL A 68 -2.51 -6.11 -11.68
CA VAL A 68 -3.44 -5.29 -10.91
C VAL A 68 -4.60 -6.17 -10.47
N TYR A 69 -4.78 -6.24 -9.16
CA TYR A 69 -5.87 -6.98 -8.55
C TYR A 69 -6.90 -6.00 -8.00
N ALA A 70 -8.17 -6.19 -8.37
CA ALA A 70 -9.29 -5.48 -7.76
C ALA A 70 -10.25 -6.50 -7.17
N LYS A 71 -10.72 -6.22 -5.96
CA LYS A 71 -11.71 -7.03 -5.23
C LYS A 71 -12.97 -6.21 -4.99
N PRO A 72 -14.12 -6.86 -4.73
CA PRO A 72 -15.34 -6.17 -4.33
C PRO A 72 -15.11 -5.23 -3.13
N PRO A 73 -15.99 -4.23 -2.93
CA PRO A 73 -15.93 -3.38 -1.76
C PRO A 73 -16.02 -4.23 -0.48
N PHE A 74 -15.41 -3.72 0.59
CA PHE A 74 -15.60 -4.27 1.93
C PHE A 74 -17.09 -4.25 2.27
N GLN A 75 -17.58 -5.32 2.89
CA GLN A 75 -19.00 -5.41 3.23
C GLN A 75 -19.37 -4.51 4.41
N LYS A 76 -18.42 -4.32 5.34
CA LYS A 76 -18.64 -3.54 6.55
C LYS A 76 -17.57 -2.46 6.75
N PRO A 77 -17.91 -1.29 7.31
CA PRO A 77 -16.93 -0.24 7.64
C PRO A 77 -15.80 -0.73 8.55
N GLU A 78 -16.08 -1.66 9.46
CA GLU A 78 -15.11 -2.23 10.40
C GLU A 78 -13.99 -2.97 9.64
N ASP A 79 -14.33 -3.68 8.56
CA ASP A 79 -13.35 -4.37 7.71
C ASP A 79 -12.41 -3.38 7.01
N VAL A 80 -12.94 -2.20 6.63
CA VAL A 80 -12.13 -1.12 6.04
C VAL A 80 -11.15 -0.57 7.07
N LEU A 81 -11.62 -0.33 8.30
CA LEU A 81 -10.80 0.15 9.40
C LEU A 81 -9.72 -0.86 9.78
N GLU A 82 -10.08 -2.13 9.89
CA GLU A 82 -9.14 -3.21 10.20
C GLU A 82 -8.09 -3.37 9.09
N TYR A 83 -8.52 -3.29 7.83
CA TYR A 83 -7.61 -3.25 6.69
C TYR A 83 -6.65 -2.08 6.80
N LEU A 84 -7.16 -0.84 6.89
CA LEU A 84 -6.34 0.37 6.99
C LEU A 84 -5.38 0.35 8.19
N GLY A 85 -5.84 -0.09 9.36
CA GLY A 85 -5.03 -0.20 10.58
C GLY A 85 -3.80 -1.10 10.40
N ARG A 86 -3.95 -2.22 9.67
CA ARG A 86 -2.79 -3.08 9.36
C ARG A 86 -1.76 -2.37 8.49
N TYR A 87 -2.16 -1.47 7.59
CA TYR A 87 -1.24 -0.74 6.70
C TYR A 87 -0.63 0.51 7.33
N THR A 88 -1.34 1.19 8.24
CA THR A 88 -0.80 2.36 8.95
C THR A 88 0.27 1.94 9.95
N HIS A 89 -0.03 0.94 10.78
CA HIS A 89 0.77 0.60 11.96
C HIS A 89 1.91 -0.37 11.69
N ARG A 90 1.82 -1.23 10.67
CA ARG A 90 2.88 -2.20 10.39
C ARG A 90 3.98 -1.58 9.52
N VAL A 91 5.22 -1.78 9.96
CA VAL A 91 6.47 -1.52 9.21
C VAL A 91 6.86 -2.79 8.41
N ALA A 92 8.10 -2.86 7.92
CA ALA A 92 8.63 -3.99 7.15
C ALA A 92 8.41 -5.37 7.81
N ILE A 93 8.56 -5.43 9.14
CA ILE A 93 8.44 -6.66 9.94
C ILE A 93 7.90 -6.35 11.33
N SER A 94 7.16 -7.30 11.90
CA SER A 94 6.68 -7.24 13.28
C SER A 94 7.74 -7.78 14.25
N THR A 95 7.87 -7.17 15.42
CA THR A 95 8.89 -7.52 16.42
C THR A 95 8.90 -8.99 16.80
N HIS A 96 7.73 -9.63 16.96
CA HIS A 96 7.62 -11.07 17.28
C HIS A 96 8.21 -12.01 16.22
N ARG A 97 8.55 -11.50 15.04
CA ARG A 97 9.22 -12.27 13.99
C ARG A 97 10.74 -12.18 14.08
N ILE A 98 11.30 -11.33 14.92
CA ILE A 98 12.72 -11.34 15.26
C ILE A 98 12.90 -12.37 16.38
N ILE A 99 13.62 -13.44 16.08
CA ILE A 99 13.81 -14.60 16.97
C ILE A 99 15.05 -14.40 17.85
N SER A 100 16.15 -13.94 17.25
CA SER A 100 17.39 -13.66 17.98
C SER A 100 18.22 -12.55 17.32
N LEU A 101 19.06 -11.91 18.13
CA LEU A 101 20.07 -10.93 17.72
C LEU A 101 21.36 -11.26 18.48
N GLU A 102 22.25 -12.01 17.85
CA GLU A 102 23.47 -12.52 18.49
C GLU A 102 24.61 -12.52 17.48
N ASN A 103 25.84 -12.25 17.95
CA ASN A 103 27.06 -12.34 17.13
C ASN A 103 27.00 -11.57 15.80
N GLY A 104 26.39 -10.39 15.81
CA GLY A 104 26.23 -9.56 14.61
C GLY A 104 25.22 -10.09 13.59
N LYS A 105 24.40 -11.09 13.96
CA LYS A 105 23.37 -11.69 13.10
C LYS A 105 21.98 -11.55 13.68
N VAL A 106 20.99 -11.47 12.79
CA VAL A 106 19.57 -11.39 13.09
C VAL A 106 18.88 -12.63 12.54
N THR A 107 18.24 -13.40 13.40
CA THR A 107 17.38 -14.51 12.98
C THR A 107 15.93 -14.04 12.96
N ILE A 108 15.25 -14.24 11.84
CA ILE A 108 13.84 -13.91 11.68
C ILE A 108 13.00 -15.11 11.27
N GLY A 109 11.78 -15.19 11.79
CA GLY A 109 10.76 -16.13 11.33
C GLY A 109 9.99 -15.56 10.13
N TYR A 110 9.71 -16.39 9.12
CA TYR A 110 8.86 -16.01 7.99
C TYR A 110 7.99 -17.15 7.48
N ARG A 111 6.94 -16.79 6.72
CA ARG A 111 6.10 -17.77 6.03
C ARG A 111 6.56 -17.86 4.58
N ASN A 112 7.05 -19.02 4.18
CA ASN A 112 7.32 -19.30 2.78
C ASN A 112 5.98 -19.47 2.05
N ARG A 113 5.60 -18.49 1.24
CA ARG A 113 4.30 -18.49 0.54
C ARG A 113 4.23 -19.55 -0.57
N LYS A 114 5.37 -20.00 -1.10
CA LYS A 114 5.42 -21.03 -2.14
C LYS A 114 5.26 -22.43 -1.54
N ALA A 115 5.95 -22.70 -0.43
CA ALA A 115 5.91 -24.00 0.25
C ALA A 115 4.80 -24.09 1.33
N GLY A 116 4.19 -22.98 1.72
CA GLY A 116 3.16 -22.92 2.76
C GLY A 116 3.69 -23.05 4.21
N THR A 117 5.00 -23.24 4.38
CA THR A 117 5.71 -23.52 5.63
C THR A 117 6.06 -22.26 6.43
N LYS A 118 6.32 -22.44 7.73
CA LYS A 118 7.02 -21.46 8.57
C LYS A 118 8.50 -21.82 8.58
N GLU A 119 9.35 -20.86 8.28
CA GLU A 119 10.80 -21.03 8.15
C GLU A 119 11.52 -19.91 8.89
N THR A 120 12.81 -20.09 9.13
CA THR A 120 13.69 -19.07 9.70
C THR A 120 14.73 -18.62 8.68
N LEU A 121 15.19 -17.39 8.83
CA LEU A 121 16.25 -16.80 8.03
C LEU A 121 17.21 -16.07 8.95
N CYS A 122 18.50 -16.41 8.86
CA CYS A 122 19.56 -15.70 9.55
C CYS A 122 20.27 -14.76 8.55
N LEU A 123 20.41 -13.48 8.90
CA LEU A 123 21.06 -12.44 8.10
C LEU A 123 22.11 -11.72 8.95
N ASP A 124 23.15 -11.18 8.31
CA ASP A 124 23.99 -10.18 8.96
C ASP A 124 23.16 -8.96 9.37
N ALA A 125 23.48 -8.38 10.53
CA ALA A 125 22.74 -7.25 11.09
C ALA A 125 22.73 -6.04 10.12
N VAL A 126 23.84 -5.79 9.42
CA VAL A 126 23.94 -4.73 8.43
C VAL A 126 22.99 -4.98 7.25
N GLU A 127 22.89 -6.22 6.77
CA GLU A 127 21.99 -6.58 5.68
C GLU A 127 20.52 -6.51 6.12
N PHE A 128 20.22 -6.91 7.36
CA PHE A 128 18.90 -6.73 7.96
C PHE A 128 18.50 -5.25 8.01
N ILE A 129 19.39 -4.37 8.48
CA ILE A 129 19.16 -2.91 8.55
C ILE A 129 18.96 -2.35 7.13
N ARG A 130 19.82 -2.69 6.18
CA ARG A 130 19.72 -2.24 4.78
C ARG A 130 18.38 -2.63 4.15
N ARG A 131 17.87 -3.84 4.42
CA ARG A 131 16.54 -4.29 3.96
C ARG A 131 15.41 -3.58 4.68
N PHE A 132 15.53 -3.39 5.99
CA PHE A 132 14.54 -2.68 6.80
C PHE A 132 14.38 -1.23 6.33
N MET A 133 15.49 -0.53 6.08
CA MET A 133 15.50 0.87 5.66
C MET A 133 14.81 1.10 4.30
N GLN A 134 14.76 0.10 3.41
CA GLN A 134 14.01 0.18 2.15
C GLN A 134 12.49 0.38 2.33
N HIS A 135 11.99 0.19 3.55
CA HIS A 135 10.57 0.36 3.89
C HIS A 135 10.29 1.70 4.58
N ILE A 136 11.34 2.47 4.86
CA ILE A 136 11.22 3.81 5.42
C ILE A 136 11.02 4.77 4.27
N LEU A 137 9.89 5.49 4.30
CA LEU A 137 9.60 6.50 3.29
C LEU A 137 10.54 7.69 3.50
N PRO A 138 11.16 8.22 2.43
CA PRO A 138 11.95 9.44 2.54
C PRO A 138 11.13 10.62 3.09
N SER A 139 11.82 11.61 3.64
CA SER A 139 11.15 12.82 4.13
C SER A 139 10.29 13.46 3.04
N GLY A 140 9.12 13.97 3.43
CA GLY A 140 8.12 14.53 2.51
C GLY A 140 7.22 13.50 1.81
N PHE A 141 7.50 12.19 1.92
CA PHE A 141 6.61 11.16 1.41
C PHE A 141 5.58 10.73 2.45
N MET A 142 4.31 10.69 2.04
CA MET A 142 3.21 10.23 2.87
C MET A 142 2.91 8.75 2.61
N LYS A 143 2.78 7.96 3.68
CA LYS A 143 2.39 6.54 3.60
C LYS A 143 0.99 6.35 3.00
N ILE A 144 0.05 7.24 3.32
CA ILE A 144 -1.31 7.24 2.80
C ILE A 144 -1.60 8.59 2.17
N ARG A 145 -2.10 8.56 0.93
CA ARG A 145 -2.58 9.74 0.22
C ARG A 145 -4.05 9.57 -0.13
N SER A 146 -4.83 10.62 0.08
CA SER A 146 -6.25 10.67 -0.27
C SER A 146 -6.46 11.59 -1.46
N TYR A 147 -7.27 11.14 -2.42
CA TYR A 147 -7.59 11.87 -3.65
C TYR A 147 -9.09 12.15 -3.75
N GLY A 148 -9.48 12.98 -4.72
CA GLY A 148 -10.89 13.34 -4.98
C GLY A 148 -11.52 14.08 -3.79
N PHE A 149 -12.72 13.66 -3.38
CA PHE A 149 -13.45 14.30 -2.29
C PHE A 149 -12.78 14.14 -0.91
N LEU A 150 -11.83 13.20 -0.76
CA LEU A 150 -11.04 13.02 0.46
C LEU A 150 -9.71 13.79 0.45
N ALA A 151 -9.37 14.48 -0.65
CA ALA A 151 -8.15 15.26 -0.75
C ALA A 151 -8.14 16.42 0.25
N ASN A 152 -7.03 16.61 0.98
CA ASN A 152 -6.92 17.58 2.09
C ASN A 152 -7.43 18.99 1.72
N ARG A 153 -7.14 19.46 0.50
CA ARG A 153 -7.54 20.78 0.01
C ARG A 153 -9.06 21.00 0.02
N TYR A 154 -9.83 19.98 -0.37
CA TYR A 154 -11.28 20.12 -0.58
C TYR A 154 -12.13 19.25 0.36
N LYS A 155 -11.48 18.42 1.20
CA LYS A 155 -12.14 17.41 2.04
C LYS A 155 -13.29 17.97 2.87
N LYS A 156 -13.10 19.11 3.53
CA LYS A 156 -14.13 19.71 4.40
C LYS A 156 -15.40 20.05 3.61
N GLN A 157 -15.25 20.73 2.48
CA GLN A 157 -16.35 21.12 1.61
C GLN A 157 -17.00 19.91 0.93
N LYS A 158 -16.20 19.03 0.34
CA LYS A 158 -16.69 17.90 -0.45
C LYS A 158 -17.35 16.83 0.39
N ILE A 159 -16.90 16.59 1.63
CA ILE A 159 -17.58 15.66 2.53
C ILE A 159 -18.98 16.18 2.88
N GLY A 160 -19.15 17.48 3.12
CA GLY A 160 -20.48 18.06 3.36
C GLY A 160 -21.43 17.79 2.19
N GLN A 161 -20.98 18.07 0.96
CA GLN A 161 -21.75 17.82 -0.26
C GLN A 161 -22.09 16.32 -0.44
N VAL A 162 -21.15 15.41 -0.15
CA VAL A 162 -21.41 13.96 -0.23
C VAL A 162 -22.44 13.54 0.81
N ARG A 163 -22.36 14.05 2.05
CA ARG A 163 -23.30 13.73 3.12
C ARG A 163 -24.71 14.20 2.80
N GLU A 164 -24.84 15.43 2.31
CA GLU A 164 -26.10 15.99 1.84
C GLU A 164 -26.76 15.11 0.77
N LYS A 165 -25.99 14.72 -0.26
CA LYS A 165 -26.48 13.81 -1.33
C LYS A 165 -26.86 12.42 -0.83
N LEU A 166 -26.34 12.00 0.32
CA LEU A 166 -26.68 10.73 0.97
C LEU A 166 -27.82 10.88 1.99
N GLY A 167 -28.45 12.07 2.10
CA GLY A 167 -29.50 12.34 3.09
C GLY A 167 -28.99 12.42 4.53
N LEU A 168 -27.69 12.67 4.72
CA LEU A 168 -27.04 12.79 6.03
C LEU A 168 -26.79 14.26 6.37
N ASN A 169 -26.72 14.59 7.66
CA ASN A 169 -26.36 15.93 8.12
C ASN A 169 -25.00 16.36 7.51
N PRO A 170 -24.91 17.47 6.75
CA PRO A 170 -23.69 17.93 6.10
C PRO A 170 -22.53 18.20 7.05
N ALA A 171 -22.81 18.54 8.31
CA ALA A 171 -21.80 18.76 9.32
C ALA A 171 -21.11 17.43 9.69
N VAL A 172 -19.78 17.42 9.60
CA VAL A 172 -18.96 16.34 10.17
C VAL A 172 -18.92 16.57 11.68
N ARG A 173 -19.30 15.56 12.48
CA ARG A 173 -19.14 15.62 13.95
C ARG A 173 -17.71 16.05 14.27
N LYS A 174 -17.56 17.07 15.12
CA LYS A 174 -16.25 17.50 15.63
C LYS A 174 -15.58 16.28 16.28
N LYS A 175 -14.27 16.09 16.04
CA LYS A 175 -13.50 15.05 16.74
C LYS A 175 -13.76 15.18 18.24
N HIS A 176 -13.93 14.06 18.94
CA HIS A 176 -13.69 14.08 20.38
C HIS A 176 -12.28 14.63 20.60
N GLN A 177 -12.18 15.70 21.39
CA GLN A 177 -10.90 16.14 21.90
C GLN A 177 -10.38 14.99 22.76
N GLU A 178 -9.30 14.33 22.33
CA GLU A 178 -8.51 13.54 23.26
C GLU A 178 -8.03 14.50 24.36
N PRO A 179 -8.16 14.14 25.64
CA PRO A 179 -7.61 14.95 26.72
C PRO A 179 -6.12 15.14 26.44
N SER A 180 -5.68 16.40 26.52
CA SER A 180 -4.28 16.80 26.41
C SER A 180 -3.41 15.84 27.21
N ARG A 181 -2.60 15.03 26.52
CA ARG A 181 -1.52 14.29 27.20
C ARG A 181 -0.52 15.32 27.70
N ARG A 182 -0.58 15.60 29.01
CA ARG A 182 0.46 16.31 29.76
C ARG A 182 1.73 15.47 29.77
#